data_AF-G5HIS7-F1
#
_entry.id   AF-G5HIS7-F1
#
_cell.length_a   1.000
_cell.length_b   1.000
_cell.length_c   1.000
_cell.angle_alpha   90.00
_cell.angle_beta   90.00
_cell.angle_gamma   90.00
#
_symmetry.space_group_name_H-M   'P 1'
#
loop_
_entity.id
_entity.type
_entity.pdbx_description
1 polymer ?
#
loop_
_entity_poly.entity_id
_entity_poly.type
_entity_poly.pdbx_seq_one_letter_code
_entity_poly.pdbx_strand_id
1 'polypeptide(L)'
;MDEEFIRNRITELRLKKGVSEYQMSMELGQNRSYIQAISSGRSMPSMKQFLNICEYFEITPLQFFDAQENNPQLIKKALDGMRKMSDDDLIMLIGFISRLNTEN
;
A
#
# COMPACT_ATOMS: atom_id res chain seq x y z
N MET A 1 9.11 -0.03 -6.46
CA MET A 1 8.64 -1.11 -5.57
C MET A 1 8.88 -2.42 -6.29
N ASP A 2 9.40 -3.41 -5.59
CA ASP A 2 9.80 -4.71 -6.12
C ASP A 2 9.06 -5.86 -5.40
N GLU A 3 9.39 -7.10 -5.75
CA GLU A 3 8.80 -8.30 -5.16
C GLU A 3 9.03 -8.36 -3.64
N GLU A 4 10.19 -7.89 -3.18
CA GLU A 4 10.55 -7.84 -1.76
C GLU A 4 9.61 -6.91 -0.97
N PHE A 5 9.30 -5.73 -1.51
CA PHE A 5 8.33 -4.83 -0.90
C PHE A 5 6.97 -5.52 -0.70
N ILE A 6 6.46 -6.22 -1.72
CA ILE A 6 5.12 -6.82 -1.69
C ILE A 6 5.05 -7.91 -0.61
N ARG A 7 6.03 -8.82 -0.54
CA ARG A 7 6.05 -9.87 0.50
C ARG A 7 6.19 -9.30 1.91
N ASN A 8 7.02 -8.26 2.07
CA ASN A 8 7.25 -7.62 3.37
C ASN A 8 5.98 -6.91 3.83
N ARG A 9 5.30 -6.19 2.92
CA ARG A 9 4.04 -5.50 3.22
C ARG A 9 2.90 -6.46 3.54
N ILE A 10 2.76 -7.57 2.82
CA ILE A 10 1.79 -8.63 3.17
C ILE A 10 2.08 -9.18 4.57
N THR A 11 3.35 -9.43 4.89
CA THR A 11 3.77 -9.92 6.20
C THR A 11 3.45 -8.92 7.31
N GLU A 12 3.74 -7.64 7.09
CA GLU A 12 3.43 -6.57 8.04
C GLU A 12 1.92 -6.47 8.32
N LEU A 13 1.09 -6.40 7.28
CA LEU A 13 -0.37 -6.31 7.40
C LEU A 13 -0.95 -7.55 8.10
N ARG A 14 -0.44 -8.74 7.75
CA ARG A 14 -0.82 -10.01 8.39
C ARG A 14 -0.53 -9.98 9.90
N LEU A 15 0.66 -9.55 10.29
CA LEU A 15 1.06 -9.46 11.70
C LEU A 15 0.24 -8.42 12.46
N LYS A 16 -0.03 -7.26 11.85
CA LYS A 16 -0.92 -6.23 12.43
C LYS A 16 -2.35 -6.74 12.67
N LYS A 17 -2.86 -7.59 11.77
CA LYS A 17 -4.17 -8.24 11.93
C LYS A 17 -4.15 -9.43 12.90
N GLY A 18 -2.97 -9.90 13.32
CA GLY A 18 -2.82 -10.97 14.32
C GLY A 18 -3.10 -12.39 13.80
N VAL A 19 -3.04 -12.61 12.48
CA VAL A 19 -3.37 -13.92 11.87
C VAL A 19 -2.12 -14.68 11.43
N SER A 20 -2.15 -16.02 11.52
CA SER A 20 -1.05 -16.86 11.02
C SER A 20 -1.06 -16.96 9.49
N GLU A 21 0.06 -17.36 8.88
CA GLU A 21 0.13 -17.60 7.42
C GLU A 21 -0.86 -18.68 6.97
N TYR A 22 -0.99 -19.74 7.79
CA TYR A 22 -1.97 -20.80 7.58
C TYR A 22 -3.40 -20.26 7.58
N GLN A 23 -3.77 -19.52 8.63
CA GLN A 23 -5.11 -18.96 8.79
C GLN A 23 -5.45 -18.01 7.63
N MET A 24 -4.56 -17.08 7.31
CA MET A 24 -4.77 -16.14 6.21
C MET A 24 -4.91 -16.87 4.87
N SER A 25 -4.15 -17.93 4.63
CA SER A 25 -4.28 -18.74 3.41
C SER A 25 -5.68 -19.36 3.30
N MET A 26 -6.19 -19.90 4.40
CA MET A 26 -7.53 -20.52 4.44
C MET A 26 -8.65 -19.48 4.29
N GLU A 27 -8.54 -18.33 4.95
CA GLU A 27 -9.52 -17.24 4.86
C GLU A 27 -9.58 -16.61 3.45
N LEU A 28 -8.47 -16.61 2.71
CA LEU A 28 -8.41 -16.24 1.30
C LEU A 28 -8.93 -17.33 0.33
N GLY A 29 -9.41 -18.45 0.86
CA GLY A 29 -9.85 -19.60 0.07
C GLY A 29 -8.71 -20.26 -0.74
N GLN A 30 -7.47 -20.12 -0.29
CA GLN A 30 -6.29 -20.70 -0.92
C GLN A 30 -5.82 -21.96 -0.18
N ASN A 31 -4.86 -22.67 -0.77
CA ASN A 31 -4.24 -23.81 -0.09
C ASN A 31 -3.42 -23.35 1.13
N ARG A 32 -3.24 -24.25 2.11
CA ARG A 32 -2.57 -23.98 3.39
C ARG A 32 -1.18 -23.34 3.34
N SER A 33 -0.47 -23.48 2.21
CA SER A 33 0.90 -23.00 2.02
C SER A 33 0.99 -21.71 1.21
N TYR A 34 -0.15 -21.14 0.78
CA TYR A 34 -0.18 -20.04 -0.15
C TYR A 34 0.54 -18.78 0.37
N ILE A 35 0.14 -18.28 1.55
CA ILE A 35 0.76 -17.09 2.14
C ILE A 35 2.21 -17.38 2.56
N GLN A 36 2.52 -18.59 3.01
CA GLN A 36 3.89 -19.00 3.32
C GLN A 36 4.80 -18.94 2.07
N ALA A 37 4.31 -19.36 0.90
CA ALA A 37 5.08 -19.31 -0.34
C ALA A 37 5.36 -17.86 -0.77
N ILE A 38 4.44 -16.93 -0.50
CA ILE A 38 4.62 -15.50 -0.75
C ILE A 38 5.59 -14.87 0.26
N SER A 39 5.37 -15.08 1.56
CA SER A 39 6.23 -14.50 2.61
C SER A 39 7.68 -14.99 2.52
N SER A 40 7.88 -16.25 2.08
CA SER A 40 9.21 -16.83 1.85
C SER A 40 9.85 -16.40 0.51
N GLY A 41 9.15 -15.65 -0.34
CA GLY A 41 9.63 -15.25 -1.67
C GLY A 41 9.70 -16.39 -2.70
N ARG A 42 9.03 -17.53 -2.47
CA ARG A 42 8.98 -18.64 -3.44
C ARG A 42 7.98 -18.39 -4.56
N SER A 43 7.02 -17.50 -4.35
CA SER A 43 6.00 -17.16 -5.33
C SER A 43 5.51 -15.74 -5.14
N MET A 44 4.99 -15.14 -6.22
CA MET A 44 4.23 -13.89 -6.17
C MET A 44 2.74 -14.15 -6.31
N PRO A 45 1.88 -13.36 -5.65
CA PRO A 45 0.45 -13.40 -5.94
C PRO A 45 0.21 -12.97 -7.40
N SER A 46 -0.71 -13.65 -8.09
CA SER A 46 -1.24 -13.11 -9.34
C SER A 46 -1.98 -11.80 -9.07
N MET A 47 -2.19 -10.98 -10.10
CA MET A 47 -2.92 -9.70 -9.93
C MET A 47 -4.31 -9.89 -9.31
N LYS A 48 -5.04 -10.95 -9.70
CA LYS A 48 -6.34 -11.29 -9.09
C LYS A 48 -6.20 -11.57 -7.60
N GLN A 49 -5.21 -12.37 -7.21
CA GLN A 49 -5.00 -12.69 -5.79
C GLN A 49 -4.48 -11.50 -5.00
N PHE A 50 -3.69 -10.63 -5.61
CA PHE A 50 -3.28 -9.37 -5.00
C PHE A 50 -4.49 -8.49 -4.65
N LEU A 51 -5.47 -8.38 -5.55
CA LEU A 51 -6.72 -7.65 -5.28
C LEU A 51 -7.51 -8.31 -4.14
N ASN A 52 -7.61 -9.64 -4.12
CA ASN A 52 -8.25 -10.38 -3.02
C ASN A 52 -7.53 -10.13 -1.67
N ILE A 53 -6.19 -10.05 -1.68
CA ILE A 53 -5.39 -9.74 -0.49
C ILE A 53 -5.67 -8.31 -0.02
N CYS A 54 -5.79 -7.35 -0.94
CA CYS A 54 -6.16 -5.97 -0.60
C CYS A 54 -7.56 -5.92 0.04
N GLU A 55 -8.54 -6.61 -0.56
CA GLU A 55 -9.91 -6.72 -0.04
C GLU A 55 -9.95 -7.39 1.35
N TYR A 56 -9.19 -8.45 1.55
CA TYR A 56 -9.05 -9.13 2.85
C TYR A 56 -8.54 -8.20 3.97
N PHE A 57 -7.71 -7.22 3.62
CA PHE A 57 -7.22 -6.21 4.54
C PHE A 57 -8.07 -4.93 4.57
N GLU A 58 -9.15 -4.88 3.80
CA GLU A 58 -10.02 -3.70 3.66
C GLU A 58 -9.26 -2.43 3.22
N ILE A 59 -8.25 -2.61 2.36
CA ILE A 59 -7.45 -1.52 1.79
C ILE A 59 -7.51 -1.53 0.27
N THR A 60 -7.27 -0.37 -0.33
CA THR A 60 -7.08 -0.25 -1.77
C THR A 60 -5.63 -0.61 -2.17
N PRO A 61 -5.38 -1.00 -3.44
CA PRO A 61 -4.01 -1.15 -3.95
C PRO A 61 -3.12 0.07 -3.71
N LEU A 62 -3.69 1.28 -3.82
CA LEU A 62 -2.97 2.51 -3.52
C LEU A 62 -2.46 2.50 -2.07
N GLN A 63 -3.34 2.24 -1.10
CA GLN A 63 -2.97 2.18 0.33
C GLN A 63 -2.05 1.00 0.68
N PHE A 64 -2.12 -0.10 -0.08
CA PHE A 64 -1.19 -1.20 0.06
C PHE A 64 0.24 -0.72 -0.22
N PHE A 65 0.42 -0.01 -1.34
CA PHE A 65 1.72 0.50 -1.80
C PHE A 65 2.16 1.77 -1.05
N ASP A 66 1.23 2.52 -0.46
CA ASP A 66 1.52 3.75 0.29
C ASP A 66 1.88 3.49 1.76
N ALA A 67 2.89 2.64 1.98
CA ALA A 67 3.32 2.24 3.33
C ALA A 67 4.04 3.34 4.12
N GLN A 68 4.41 4.45 3.46
CA GLN A 68 5.23 5.55 4.01
C GLN A 68 4.44 6.85 4.21
N GLU A 69 3.12 6.85 3.96
CA GLU A 69 2.34 8.08 4.10
C GLU A 69 2.23 8.50 5.57
N ASN A 70 3.02 9.51 5.96
CA ASN A 70 2.81 10.23 7.19
C ASN A 70 1.49 11.00 7.07
N ASN A 71 0.50 10.64 7.88
CA ASN A 71 -0.84 11.24 7.91
C ASN A 71 -1.61 11.12 6.57
N PRO A 72 -1.99 9.89 6.16
CA PRO A 72 -2.64 9.61 4.86
C PRO A 72 -3.92 10.42 4.63
N GLN A 73 -4.63 10.80 5.71
CA GLN A 73 -5.84 11.63 5.61
C GLN A 73 -5.53 13.07 5.16
N LEU A 74 -4.42 13.65 5.62
CA LEU A 74 -4.01 15.01 5.26
C LEU A 74 -3.51 15.06 3.82
N ILE A 75 -2.68 14.08 3.42
CA ILE A 75 -2.18 13.99 2.05
C ILE A 75 -3.33 13.76 1.07
N LYS A 76 -4.27 12.86 1.38
CA LYS A 76 -5.47 12.67 0.57
C LYS A 76 -6.27 13.96 0.41
N LYS A 77 -6.50 14.70 1.50
CA LYS A 77 -7.21 15.98 1.46
C LYS A 77 -6.49 17.02 0.59
N ALA A 78 -5.16 17.07 0.66
CA ALA A 78 -4.36 17.93 -0.21
C ALA A 78 -4.50 17.51 -1.68
N LEU A 79 -4.39 16.20 -1.99
CA LEU A 79 -4.56 15.65 -3.35
C LEU A 79 -5.95 15.97 -3.93
N ASP A 80 -7.01 15.79 -3.13
CA ASP A 80 -8.37 16.09 -3.56
C ASP A 80 -8.58 17.60 -3.84
N GLY A 81 -7.88 18.47 -3.13
CA GLY A 81 -7.83 19.91 -3.41
C GLY A 81 -7.07 20.23 -4.69
N MET A 82 -5.88 19.65 -4.87
CA MET A 82 -5.00 19.87 -6.03
C MET A 82 -5.65 19.43 -7.34
N ARG A 83 -6.46 18.37 -7.34
CA ARG A 83 -7.18 17.90 -8.55
C ARG A 83 -8.15 18.92 -9.17
N LYS A 84 -8.48 19.98 -8.45
CA LYS A 84 -9.42 21.04 -8.89
C LYS A 84 -8.71 22.33 -9.28
N MET A 85 -7.38 22.39 -9.15
CA MET A 85 -6.59 23.59 -9.38
C MET A 85 -6.21 23.73 -10.86
N SER A 86 -5.92 24.97 -11.27
CA SER A 86 -5.32 25.24 -12.58
C SER A 86 -3.85 24.85 -12.61
N ASP A 87 -3.29 24.69 -13.81
CA ASP A 87 -1.86 24.38 -13.97
C ASP A 87 -0.97 25.48 -13.35
N ASP A 88 -1.36 26.75 -13.47
CA ASP A 88 -0.63 27.89 -12.88
C ASP A 88 -0.59 27.82 -11.35
N ASP A 89 -1.71 27.45 -10.71
CA ASP A 89 -1.79 27.27 -9.26
C ASP A 89 -0.96 26.06 -8.79
N LEU A 90 -0.96 24.97 -9.56
CA LEU A 90 -0.15 23.79 -9.28
C LEU A 90 1.35 24.12 -9.37
N ILE A 91 1.77 24.93 -10.34
CA ILE A 91 3.15 25.39 -10.47
C ILE A 91 3.56 26.21 -9.24
N MET A 92 2.72 27.15 -8.79
CA MET A 92 2.98 27.92 -7.56
C MET A 92 3.10 27.00 -6.34
N LEU A 93 2.19 26.03 -6.20
CA LEU A 93 2.20 25.07 -5.10
C LEU A 93 3.47 24.20 -5.09
N ILE A 94 3.93 23.73 -6.26
CA ILE A 94 5.19 23.01 -6.41
C ILE A 94 6.38 23.86 -5.93
N GLY A 95 6.37 25.16 -6.26
CA GLY A 95 7.37 26.11 -5.76
C GLY A 95 7.39 26.20 -4.23
N PHE A 96 6.21 26.29 -3.60
CA PHE A 96 6.10 26.30 -2.13
C PHE A 96 6.59 25.01 -1.49
N ILE A 97 6.17 23.84 -2.01
CA ILE A 97 6.61 22.52 -1.53
C ILE A 97 8.14 22.40 -1.63
N SER A 98 8.70 22.81 -2.77
CA SER A 98 10.15 22.75 -3.01
C SER A 98 10.93 23.58 -1.97
N ARG A 99 10.42 24.77 -1.62
CA ARG A 99 11.01 25.63 -0.59
C ARG A 99 10.92 25.02 0.81
N LEU A 100 9.77 24.44 1.18
CA LEU A 100 9.58 23.81 2.49
C LEU A 100 10.44 22.57 2.68
N ASN A 101 10.73 21.83 1.60
CA ASN A 101 11.60 20.66 1.64
C ASN A 101 13.10 21.00 1.65
N THR A 102 13.50 22.22 1.25
CA THR A 102 14.91 22.65 1.30
C THR A 102 15.35 23.11 2.69
N GLU A 103 14.42 23.36 3.62
CA GLU A 103 14.72 23.77 5.00
C GLU A 103 14.93 22.58 5.96
N ASN A 104 15.04 21.35 5.45
CA ASN A 104 15.40 20.14 6.23
C ASN A 104 16.72 19.52 5.75
#